data_AF-A0A9E2GEW8-F1
#
_entry.id   AF-A0A9E2GEW8-F1
#
_cell.length_a   1.000
_cell.length_b   1.000
_cell.length_c   1.000
_cell.angle_alpha   90.00
_cell.angle_beta   90.00
_cell.angle_gamma   90.00
#
_symmetry.space_group_name_H-M   'P 1'
#
loop_
_entity.id
_entity.type
_entity.pdbx_description
1 polymer ?
#
loop_
_entity_poly.entity_id
_entity_poly.type
_entity_poly.pdbx_seq_one_letter_code
_entity_poly.pdbx_strand_id
1 'polypeptide(L)'
;MNNSWGKWSLLLAITLVVTLGTTGCVSKIKEAAKSVSESVSSKMSTIDYLNKIVEASKAPSSQVNDWAYASFNSHLTLIESTPKECSYTMELNEMADQSNLLGDKISVEDESVKNKVEPKFKAYIDSYETLREANNKLADYCNRETYKDDDGAQVSPLTEDVKSKMSDFITEDNDLNSTIKEIQRDTDLGIDENSTDPYDVITLASDALTNDIEDAHAAYSSWVTAKADGGNPDASTVKSAEDKLKADMKKYKEKADSVKAEEAESVGSYYTSYISEVDDFDVEYEKFVRDVESGELTTAKANELIEEDQTGITGSAVYGAYSDVIEAHNNIVDAVERYNLYS
;
A
#
# COMPACT_ATOMS: atom_id res chain seq x y z
N MET A 1 69.28 11.90 -19.84
CA MET A 1 68.41 12.71 -20.71
C MET A 1 67.03 12.68 -20.11
N ASN A 2 66.77 13.67 -19.27
CA ASN A 2 65.86 14.80 -19.51
C ASN A 2 64.44 14.42 -19.07
N ASN A 3 64.08 14.81 -17.85
CA ASN A 3 63.46 16.09 -17.48
C ASN A 3 61.93 15.95 -17.61
N SER A 4 61.15 15.77 -16.54
CA SER A 4 60.91 16.64 -15.38
C SER A 4 59.93 17.79 -15.68
N TRP A 5 58.95 17.92 -14.76
CA TRP A 5 58.18 19.12 -14.33
C TRP A 5 56.67 19.03 -14.63
N GLY A 6 55.75 19.30 -13.70
CA GLY A 6 55.85 19.80 -12.30
C GLY A 6 54.74 19.16 -11.46
N LYS A 7 54.94 18.89 -10.16
CA LYS A 7 54.97 19.85 -9.01
C LYS A 7 53.71 20.73 -9.04
N TRP A 8 52.90 20.84 -8.00
CA TRP A 8 53.15 21.24 -6.61
C TRP A 8 51.92 20.78 -5.79
N SER A 9 51.85 20.54 -4.48
CA SER A 9 52.68 20.73 -3.27
C SER A 9 51.84 20.11 -2.14
N LEU A 10 52.34 19.18 -1.33
CA LEU A 10 53.19 19.38 -0.13
C LEU A 10 52.38 19.49 1.18
N LEU A 11 52.55 18.44 2.01
CA LEU A 11 52.61 18.35 3.48
C LEU A 11 51.85 19.36 4.36
N LEU A 12 50.99 18.90 5.29
CA LEU A 12 51.32 18.38 6.64
C LEU A 12 51.87 19.45 7.59
N ALA A 13 51.08 19.90 8.58
CA ALA A 13 51.34 19.71 10.02
C ALA A 13 50.58 20.69 10.96
N ILE A 14 50.36 20.19 12.21
CA ILE A 14 50.15 20.87 13.51
C ILE A 14 48.70 21.32 13.81
N THR A 15 47.86 20.62 14.60
CA THR A 15 47.90 20.20 16.04
C THR A 15 47.45 21.27 17.06
N LEU A 16 46.26 21.01 17.65
CA LEU A 16 45.75 21.32 19.01
C LEU A 16 45.62 22.78 19.51
N VAL A 17 44.42 23.12 19.98
CA VAL A 17 43.97 23.41 21.38
C VAL A 17 42.55 23.98 21.20
N VAL A 18 41.47 23.36 21.67
CA VAL A 18 40.99 23.50 23.05
C VAL A 18 40.42 22.18 23.55
N THR A 19 41.16 21.52 24.45
CA THR A 19 40.59 20.67 25.48
C THR A 19 40.02 21.56 26.58
N LEU A 20 38.71 21.76 26.58
CA LEU A 20 37.92 22.04 27.79
C LEU A 20 36.53 21.39 27.61
N GLY A 21 36.34 20.19 28.18
CA GLY A 21 35.01 19.72 28.60
C GLY A 21 34.32 18.53 27.89
N THR A 22 34.97 17.71 27.07
CA THR A 22 34.23 16.78 26.17
C THR A 22 34.27 15.28 26.48
N THR A 23 34.78 14.83 27.63
CA THR A 23 34.60 13.42 28.04
C THR A 23 33.13 13.02 28.21
N GLY A 24 32.20 13.98 28.26
CA GLY A 24 30.75 13.75 28.22
C GLY A 24 30.08 13.95 26.85
N CYS A 25 30.76 14.44 25.81
CA CYS A 25 30.17 14.67 24.48
C CYS A 25 30.49 13.55 23.48
N VAL A 26 31.68 12.94 23.53
CA VAL A 26 32.05 11.85 22.61
C VAL A 26 31.32 10.55 22.95
N SER A 27 31.02 10.31 24.24
CA SER A 27 30.15 9.20 24.65
C SER A 27 28.70 9.44 24.23
N LYS A 28 28.18 10.66 24.41
CA LYS A 28 26.81 11.01 24.01
C LYS A 28 26.58 11.04 22.50
N ILE A 29 27.59 11.40 21.70
CA ILE A 29 27.49 11.36 20.22
C ILE A 29 27.59 9.92 19.71
N LYS A 30 28.41 9.06 20.34
CA LYS A 30 28.41 7.62 20.03
C LYS A 30 27.16 6.91 20.52
N GLU A 31 26.61 7.29 21.67
CA GLU A 31 25.34 6.77 22.18
C GLU A 31 24.15 7.29 21.38
N ALA A 32 24.18 8.53 20.87
CA ALA A 32 23.14 9.08 20.00
C ALA A 32 23.23 8.52 18.56
N ALA A 33 24.43 8.38 17.99
CA ALA A 33 24.60 7.71 16.69
C ALA A 33 24.26 6.21 16.77
N LYS A 34 24.54 5.56 17.90
CA LYS A 34 24.15 4.18 18.15
C LYS A 34 22.66 4.04 18.47
N SER A 35 22.05 4.98 19.19
CA SER A 35 20.60 4.98 19.43
C SER A 35 19.81 5.35 18.19
N VAL A 36 20.34 6.19 17.30
CA VAL A 36 19.76 6.47 15.98
C VAL A 36 19.97 5.26 15.06
N SER A 37 21.14 4.62 15.03
CA SER A 37 21.32 3.39 14.22
C SER A 37 20.52 2.20 14.75
N GLU A 38 20.39 2.02 16.06
CA GLU A 38 19.58 0.96 16.68
C GLU A 38 18.08 1.28 16.58
N SER A 39 17.65 2.55 16.76
CA SER A 39 16.26 2.97 16.53
C SER A 39 15.87 2.79 15.06
N VAL A 40 16.68 3.27 14.12
CA VAL A 40 16.41 3.12 12.68
C VAL A 40 16.46 1.64 12.30
N SER A 41 17.44 0.86 12.78
CA SER A 41 17.48 -0.60 12.57
C SER A 41 16.25 -1.33 13.15
N SER A 42 15.78 -0.92 14.32
CA SER A 42 14.58 -1.52 14.97
C SER A 42 13.32 -1.23 14.18
N LYS A 43 13.18 0.00 13.66
CA LYS A 43 12.01 0.47 12.92
C LYS A 43 12.00 -0.07 11.49
N MET A 44 13.17 -0.19 10.86
CA MET A 44 13.34 -0.92 9.62
C MET A 44 12.96 -2.40 9.79
N SER A 45 13.30 -3.04 10.92
CA SER A 45 12.87 -4.42 11.19
C SER A 45 11.35 -4.56 11.34
N THR A 46 10.67 -3.52 11.85
CA THR A 46 9.20 -3.44 11.90
C THR A 46 8.60 -3.31 10.50
N ILE A 47 9.14 -2.41 9.66
CA ILE A 47 8.67 -2.22 8.27
C ILE A 47 8.92 -3.48 7.45
N ASP A 48 10.10 -4.11 7.54
CA ASP A 48 10.41 -5.40 6.90
C ASP A 48 9.41 -6.50 7.28
N TYR A 49 9.01 -6.55 8.56
CA TYR A 49 8.02 -7.51 9.03
C TYR A 49 6.65 -7.26 8.41
N LEU A 50 6.21 -6.00 8.38
CA LEU A 50 4.93 -5.61 7.77
C LEU A 50 4.93 -5.90 6.25
N ASN A 51 6.03 -5.58 5.56
CA ASN A 51 6.20 -5.83 4.12
C ASN A 51 6.12 -7.33 3.81
N LYS A 52 6.72 -8.21 4.63
CA LYS A 52 6.58 -9.66 4.47
C LYS A 52 5.14 -10.15 4.62
N ILE A 53 4.36 -9.52 5.51
CA ILE A 53 2.93 -9.85 5.67
C ILE A 53 2.15 -9.39 4.43
N VAL A 54 2.43 -8.19 3.92
CA VAL A 54 1.82 -7.68 2.68
C VAL A 54 2.19 -8.56 1.48
N GLU A 55 3.45 -8.97 1.34
CA GLU A 55 3.86 -9.89 0.28
C GLU A 55 3.14 -11.24 0.37
N ALA A 56 2.94 -11.76 1.58
CA ALA A 56 2.22 -13.00 1.79
C ALA A 56 0.71 -12.87 1.51
N SER A 57 0.12 -11.70 1.70
CA SER A 57 -1.29 -11.42 1.35
C SER A 57 -1.49 -11.13 -0.14
N LYS A 58 -0.44 -10.77 -0.90
CA LYS A 58 -0.57 -10.50 -2.35
C LYS A 58 -1.10 -11.69 -3.15
N ALA A 59 -0.63 -12.91 -2.91
CA ALA A 59 -0.99 -14.06 -3.76
C ALA A 59 -2.44 -14.58 -3.58
N PRO A 60 -3.02 -14.62 -2.36
CA PRO A 60 -4.43 -14.93 -2.20
C PRO A 60 -5.32 -13.76 -2.63
N SER A 61 -4.95 -12.52 -2.29
CA SER A 61 -5.70 -11.33 -2.69
C SER A 61 -5.64 -11.10 -4.20
N SER A 62 -4.55 -11.43 -4.89
CA SER A 62 -4.47 -11.39 -6.36
C SER A 62 -5.36 -12.44 -7.01
N GLN A 63 -5.54 -13.64 -6.45
CA GLN A 63 -6.46 -14.62 -7.02
C GLN A 63 -7.93 -14.18 -6.91
N VAL A 64 -8.26 -13.37 -5.91
CA VAL A 64 -9.59 -12.76 -5.79
C VAL A 64 -9.69 -11.49 -6.65
N ASN A 65 -8.62 -10.69 -6.76
CA ASN A 65 -8.57 -9.46 -7.57
C ASN A 65 -8.44 -9.70 -9.08
N ASP A 66 -7.72 -10.74 -9.53
CA ASP A 66 -7.64 -11.18 -10.93
C ASP A 66 -9.04 -11.55 -11.46
N TRP A 67 -9.91 -11.97 -10.54
CA TRP A 67 -11.33 -12.18 -10.74
C TRP A 67 -12.14 -11.17 -9.93
N ALA A 68 -11.78 -9.89 -10.01
CA ALA A 68 -12.63 -8.73 -9.75
C ALA A 68 -13.98 -9.07 -9.11
N TYR A 69 -14.22 -8.68 -7.86
CA TYR A 69 -15.45 -9.03 -7.10
C TYR A 69 -16.75 -8.99 -7.92
N ALA A 70 -16.91 -7.99 -8.81
CA ALA A 70 -18.02 -7.87 -9.75
C ALA A 70 -18.09 -9.02 -10.78
N SER A 71 -16.97 -9.41 -11.37
CA SER A 71 -16.83 -10.54 -12.29
C SER A 71 -17.13 -11.87 -11.60
N PHE A 72 -16.60 -12.05 -10.38
CA PHE A 72 -16.90 -13.21 -9.53
C PHE A 72 -18.40 -13.32 -9.23
N ASN A 73 -19.02 -12.23 -8.77
CA ASN A 73 -20.46 -12.17 -8.48
C ASN A 73 -21.33 -12.33 -9.72
N SER A 74 -20.92 -11.77 -10.85
CA SER A 74 -21.62 -11.93 -12.13
C SER A 74 -21.61 -13.38 -12.59
N HIS A 75 -20.49 -14.08 -12.41
CA HIS A 75 -20.38 -15.51 -12.71
C HIS A 75 -21.27 -16.36 -11.80
N LEU A 76 -21.29 -16.08 -10.50
CA LEU A 76 -22.20 -16.75 -9.55
C LEU A 76 -23.68 -16.47 -9.88
N THR A 77 -24.02 -15.24 -10.26
CA THR A 77 -25.39 -14.87 -10.68
C THR A 77 -25.81 -15.61 -11.95
N LEU A 78 -24.89 -15.79 -12.90
CA LEU A 78 -25.15 -16.56 -14.12
C LEU A 78 -25.45 -18.03 -13.78
N ILE A 79 -24.68 -18.62 -12.87
CA ILE A 79 -24.89 -19.99 -12.38
C ILE A 79 -26.25 -20.12 -11.69
N GLU A 80 -26.62 -19.17 -10.83
CA GLU A 80 -27.95 -19.11 -10.20
C GLU A 80 -29.08 -19.02 -11.21
N SER A 81 -28.87 -18.33 -12.33
CA SER A 81 -29.87 -18.19 -13.40
C SER A 81 -30.02 -19.45 -14.27
N THR A 82 -29.06 -20.39 -14.19
CA THR A 82 -28.99 -21.62 -14.99
C THR A 82 -28.74 -22.88 -14.14
N PRO A 83 -29.57 -23.15 -13.11
CA PRO A 83 -29.25 -24.18 -12.11
C PRO A 83 -29.22 -25.61 -12.65
N LYS A 84 -29.80 -25.87 -13.83
CA LYS A 84 -29.81 -27.17 -14.51
C LYS A 84 -28.64 -27.37 -15.48
N GLU A 85 -27.76 -26.39 -15.62
CA GLU A 85 -26.62 -26.42 -16.52
C GLU A 85 -25.31 -26.07 -15.78
N CYS A 86 -25.32 -26.13 -14.44
CA CYS A 86 -24.26 -25.59 -13.59
C CYS A 86 -22.87 -25.99 -14.09
N SER A 87 -22.12 -25.00 -14.56
CA SER A 87 -20.74 -25.12 -15.02
C SER A 87 -19.91 -24.11 -14.24
N TYR A 88 -18.99 -24.60 -13.41
CA TYR A 88 -18.17 -23.75 -12.54
C TYR A 88 -16.70 -24.17 -12.61
N THR A 89 -15.86 -23.32 -13.19
CA THR A 89 -14.44 -23.64 -13.51
C THR A 89 -13.46 -22.87 -12.64
N MET A 90 -13.94 -22.27 -11.56
CA MET A 90 -13.15 -21.38 -10.72
C MET A 90 -12.42 -22.16 -9.64
N GLU A 91 -11.10 -22.04 -9.62
CA GLU A 91 -10.23 -22.70 -8.65
C GLU A 91 -9.50 -21.66 -7.81
N LEU A 92 -9.67 -21.73 -6.49
CA LEU A 92 -8.86 -21.01 -5.53
C LEU A 92 -7.78 -21.94 -5.00
N ASN A 93 -6.52 -21.54 -5.12
CA ASN A 93 -5.40 -22.38 -4.72
C ASN A 93 -5.29 -22.47 -3.19
N GLU A 94 -4.65 -23.54 -2.71
CA GLU A 94 -4.23 -23.61 -1.31
C GLU A 94 -3.23 -22.51 -0.99
N MET A 95 -3.40 -21.86 0.17
CA MET A 95 -2.37 -20.97 0.67
C MET A 95 -1.11 -21.78 1.03
N ALA A 96 0.05 -21.27 0.63
CA ALA A 96 1.31 -21.75 1.18
C ALA A 96 1.29 -21.57 2.72
N ASP A 97 1.95 -22.48 3.45
CA ASP A 97 2.01 -22.40 4.92
C ASP A 97 2.69 -21.09 5.38
N GLN A 98 1.87 -20.13 5.83
CA GLN A 98 2.31 -18.83 6.33
C GLN A 98 2.59 -18.84 7.85
N SER A 99 2.56 -20.01 8.51
CA SER A 99 2.84 -20.13 9.97
C SER A 99 4.25 -19.71 10.37
N ASN A 100 5.11 -19.41 9.40
CA ASN A 100 6.45 -18.86 9.62
C ASN A 100 6.47 -17.34 9.81
N LEU A 101 5.38 -16.66 9.44
CA LEU A 101 5.20 -15.21 9.60
C LEU A 101 4.49 -14.84 10.90
N LEU A 102 4.09 -15.83 11.70
CA LEU A 102 3.40 -15.67 12.98
C LEU A 102 4.29 -16.09 14.17
N GLY A 103 4.15 -15.39 15.29
CA GLY A 103 4.78 -15.67 16.57
C GLY A 103 6.28 -15.36 16.61
N ASP A 104 7.01 -16.09 17.46
CA ASP A 104 8.43 -15.85 17.76
C ASP A 104 9.39 -16.05 16.56
N LYS A 105 8.89 -16.44 15.39
CA LYS A 105 9.70 -16.81 14.22
C LYS A 105 10.22 -15.60 13.44
N ILE A 106 9.61 -14.42 13.59
CA ILE A 106 10.16 -13.16 13.10
C ILE A 106 10.54 -12.31 14.31
N SER A 107 11.80 -11.86 14.33
CA SER A 107 12.25 -10.88 15.32
C SER A 107 11.70 -9.52 14.94
N VAL A 108 10.72 -9.04 15.71
CA VAL A 108 10.26 -7.65 15.68
C VAL A 108 10.64 -7.08 17.04
N GLU A 109 11.30 -5.93 17.06
CA GLU A 109 11.79 -5.35 18.32
C GLU A 109 10.64 -4.78 19.19
N ASP A 110 9.53 -4.40 18.55
CA ASP A 110 8.28 -4.00 19.22
C ASP A 110 7.20 -5.10 19.14
N GLU A 111 7.07 -5.86 20.22
CA GLU A 111 6.08 -6.92 20.35
C GLU A 111 4.63 -6.38 20.34
N SER A 112 4.41 -5.08 20.57
CA SER A 112 3.08 -4.47 20.46
C SER A 112 2.58 -4.41 19.02
N VAL A 113 3.49 -4.33 18.04
CA VAL A 113 3.16 -4.40 16.60
C VAL A 113 2.67 -5.80 16.25
N LYS A 114 3.38 -6.86 16.66
CA LYS A 114 2.92 -8.24 16.44
C LYS A 114 1.55 -8.49 17.06
N ASN A 115 1.33 -8.04 18.29
CA ASN A 115 0.05 -8.19 18.97
C ASN A 115 -1.12 -7.49 18.26
N LYS A 116 -0.86 -6.47 17.46
CA LYS A 116 -1.87 -5.82 16.60
C LYS A 116 -2.06 -6.55 15.26
N VAL A 117 -0.96 -6.95 14.62
CA VAL A 117 -0.98 -7.44 13.23
C VAL A 117 -1.29 -8.93 13.13
N GLU A 118 -0.70 -9.76 13.99
CA GLU A 118 -0.85 -11.23 13.89
C GLU A 118 -2.31 -11.70 14.02
N PRO A 119 -3.16 -11.14 14.92
CA PRO A 119 -4.57 -11.51 14.96
C PRO A 119 -5.31 -11.18 13.66
N LYS A 120 -4.99 -10.06 13.03
CA LYS A 120 -5.58 -9.60 11.76
C LYS A 120 -5.13 -10.49 10.61
N PHE A 121 -3.84 -10.80 10.55
CA PHE A 121 -3.29 -11.68 9.53
C PHE A 121 -3.83 -13.10 9.68
N LYS A 122 -4.02 -13.57 10.91
CA LYS A 122 -4.69 -14.85 11.17
C LYS A 122 -6.15 -14.85 10.69
N ALA A 123 -6.91 -13.79 10.95
CA ALA A 123 -8.29 -13.67 10.49
C ALA A 123 -8.39 -13.64 8.95
N TYR A 124 -7.46 -12.95 8.29
CA TYR A 124 -7.28 -12.98 6.83
C TYR A 124 -7.03 -14.40 6.28
N ILE A 125 -6.10 -15.15 6.87
CA ILE A 125 -5.80 -16.53 6.46
C ILE A 125 -7.03 -17.43 6.67
N ASP A 126 -7.65 -17.36 7.85
CA ASP A 126 -8.78 -18.21 8.23
C ASP A 126 -10.02 -17.92 7.33
N SER A 127 -10.24 -16.66 6.93
CA SER A 127 -11.34 -16.27 6.04
C SER A 127 -11.11 -16.70 4.60
N TYR A 128 -9.88 -16.60 4.07
CA TYR A 128 -9.52 -17.13 2.75
C TYR A 128 -9.75 -18.63 2.66
N GLU A 129 -9.32 -19.39 3.68
CA GLU A 129 -9.54 -20.84 3.72
C GLU A 129 -11.03 -21.19 3.75
N THR A 130 -11.83 -20.44 4.50
CA THR A 130 -13.29 -20.63 4.53
C THR A 130 -13.92 -20.36 3.16
N LEU A 131 -13.48 -19.30 2.46
CA LEU A 131 -13.89 -19.01 1.10
C LEU A 131 -13.49 -20.12 0.13
N ARG A 132 -12.24 -20.60 0.20
CA ARG A 132 -11.74 -21.71 -0.63
C ARG A 132 -12.58 -22.97 -0.44
N GLU A 133 -12.93 -23.32 0.80
CA GLU A 133 -13.79 -24.47 1.10
C GLU A 133 -15.20 -24.32 0.50
N ALA A 134 -15.81 -23.14 0.60
CA ALA A 134 -17.12 -22.87 0.01
C ALA A 134 -17.05 -22.95 -1.54
N ASN A 135 -16.02 -22.34 -2.13
CA ASN A 135 -15.76 -22.38 -3.57
C ASN A 135 -15.62 -23.83 -4.07
N ASN A 136 -14.84 -24.64 -3.37
CA ASN A 136 -14.61 -26.04 -3.73
C ASN A 136 -15.88 -26.90 -3.62
N LYS A 137 -16.76 -26.62 -2.65
CA LYS A 137 -18.06 -27.31 -2.56
C LYS A 137 -18.94 -27.02 -3.77
N LEU A 138 -19.01 -25.76 -4.20
CA LEU A 138 -19.76 -25.39 -5.41
C LEU A 138 -19.14 -26.02 -6.66
N ALA A 139 -17.81 -25.97 -6.79
CA ALA A 139 -17.08 -26.60 -7.89
C ALA A 139 -17.31 -28.10 -7.97
N ASP A 140 -17.18 -28.82 -6.84
CA ASP A 140 -17.44 -30.26 -6.80
C ASP A 140 -18.89 -30.58 -7.18
N TYR A 141 -19.86 -29.82 -6.65
CA TYR A 141 -21.28 -30.04 -6.93
C TYR A 141 -21.63 -29.85 -8.42
N CYS A 142 -21.05 -28.84 -9.06
CA CYS A 142 -21.27 -28.55 -10.48
C CYS A 142 -20.46 -29.48 -11.40
N ASN A 143 -19.16 -29.65 -11.15
CA ASN A 143 -18.27 -30.42 -12.02
C ASN A 143 -18.48 -31.94 -11.93
N ARG A 144 -18.99 -32.44 -10.80
CA ARG A 144 -19.42 -33.86 -10.68
C ARG A 144 -20.86 -34.07 -11.12
N GLU A 145 -21.50 -33.04 -11.66
CA GLU A 145 -22.88 -33.06 -12.13
C GLU A 145 -23.91 -33.47 -11.06
N THR A 146 -23.60 -33.29 -9.77
CA THR A 146 -24.49 -33.65 -8.66
C THR A 146 -25.79 -32.86 -8.69
N TYR A 147 -25.78 -31.67 -9.28
CA TYR A 147 -26.97 -30.86 -9.56
C TYR A 147 -28.03 -31.56 -10.42
N LYS A 148 -27.67 -32.61 -11.17
CA LYS A 148 -28.64 -33.40 -11.95
C LYS A 148 -29.51 -34.29 -11.06
N ASP A 149 -29.04 -34.62 -9.86
CA ASP A 149 -29.72 -35.54 -8.95
C ASP A 149 -30.85 -34.85 -8.14
N ASP A 150 -30.77 -33.53 -7.96
CA ASP A 150 -31.71 -32.73 -7.16
C ASP A 150 -32.37 -31.57 -7.94
N ASP A 151 -32.26 -31.60 -9.27
CA ASP A 151 -32.76 -30.56 -10.19
C ASP A 151 -32.17 -29.16 -9.92
N GLY A 152 -30.94 -29.10 -9.39
CA GLY A 152 -30.22 -27.86 -9.13
C GLY A 152 -30.58 -27.20 -7.79
N ALA A 153 -31.21 -27.93 -6.87
CA ALA A 153 -31.70 -27.36 -5.62
C ALA A 153 -30.60 -26.78 -4.72
N GLN A 154 -29.37 -27.31 -4.76
CA GLN A 154 -28.24 -26.75 -4.00
C GLN A 154 -27.49 -25.62 -4.72
N VAL A 155 -27.80 -25.27 -5.97
CA VAL A 155 -27.07 -24.22 -6.70
C VAL A 155 -27.13 -22.89 -5.96
N SER A 156 -28.34 -22.38 -5.70
CA SER A 156 -28.53 -21.07 -5.03
C SER A 156 -28.00 -21.04 -3.59
N PRO A 157 -28.22 -22.07 -2.74
CA PRO A 157 -27.60 -22.11 -1.42
C PRO A 157 -26.08 -22.09 -1.44
N LEU A 158 -25.43 -22.80 -2.38
CA LEU A 158 -23.98 -22.86 -2.47
C LEU A 158 -23.38 -21.57 -3.03
N THR A 159 -24.01 -20.94 -4.03
CA THR A 159 -23.56 -19.64 -4.55
C THR A 159 -23.69 -18.53 -3.52
N GLU A 160 -24.77 -18.49 -2.75
CA GLU A 160 -24.94 -17.53 -1.64
C GLU A 160 -23.91 -17.76 -0.51
N ASP A 161 -23.56 -19.01 -0.20
CA ASP A 161 -22.48 -19.32 0.74
C ASP A 161 -21.14 -18.77 0.25
N VAL A 162 -20.80 -18.98 -1.03
CA VAL A 162 -19.57 -18.42 -1.63
C VAL A 162 -19.58 -16.89 -1.59
N LYS A 163 -20.68 -16.22 -1.97
CA LYS A 163 -20.80 -14.74 -1.88
C LYS A 163 -20.58 -14.24 -0.46
N SER A 164 -21.19 -14.90 0.53
CA SER A 164 -21.02 -14.54 1.93
C SER A 164 -19.56 -14.69 2.38
N LYS A 165 -18.89 -15.80 2.03
CA LYS A 165 -17.48 -16.01 2.40
C LYS A 165 -16.50 -15.11 1.67
N MET A 166 -16.85 -14.69 0.46
CA MET A 166 -16.11 -13.67 -0.27
C MET A 166 -16.18 -12.32 0.44
N SER A 167 -17.38 -11.92 0.88
CA SER A 167 -17.56 -10.69 1.65
C SER A 167 -16.82 -10.71 2.99
N ASP A 168 -16.83 -11.85 3.68
CA ASP A 168 -16.06 -12.05 4.92
C ASP A 168 -14.56 -11.86 4.64
N PHE A 169 -14.02 -12.50 3.59
CA PHE A 169 -12.61 -12.39 3.20
C PHE A 169 -12.19 -10.96 2.88
N ILE A 170 -12.96 -10.24 2.05
CA ILE A 170 -12.68 -8.85 1.68
C ILE A 170 -12.64 -7.94 2.92
N THR A 171 -13.51 -8.19 3.89
CA THR A 171 -13.54 -7.42 5.14
C THR A 171 -12.24 -7.60 5.92
N GLU A 172 -11.77 -8.85 6.06
CA GLU A 172 -10.54 -9.16 6.78
C GLU A 172 -9.27 -8.72 6.04
N ASP A 173 -9.26 -8.77 4.70
CA ASP A 173 -8.16 -8.22 3.87
C ASP A 173 -8.04 -6.70 4.05
N ASN A 174 -9.17 -5.98 4.00
CA ASN A 174 -9.19 -4.54 4.26
C ASN A 174 -8.74 -4.19 5.69
N ASP A 175 -9.22 -4.94 6.70
CA ASP A 175 -8.87 -4.71 8.11
C ASP A 175 -7.37 -4.96 8.38
N LEU A 176 -6.80 -6.02 7.78
CA LEU A 176 -5.36 -6.27 7.80
C LEU A 176 -4.58 -5.12 7.16
N ASN A 177 -4.92 -4.75 5.93
CA ASN A 177 -4.21 -3.72 5.17
C ASN A 177 -4.32 -2.34 5.86
N SER A 178 -5.49 -1.98 6.39
CA SER A 178 -5.65 -0.74 7.18
C SER A 178 -4.82 -0.75 8.47
N THR A 179 -4.74 -1.89 9.18
CA THR A 179 -3.92 -2.01 10.39
C THR A 179 -2.43 -1.86 10.07
N ILE A 180 -1.96 -2.51 9.00
CA ILE A 180 -0.57 -2.41 8.56
C ILE A 180 -0.23 -0.96 8.20
N LYS A 181 -1.10 -0.29 7.42
CA LYS A 181 -0.94 1.11 7.04
C LYS A 181 -0.91 2.05 8.25
N GLU A 182 -1.81 1.88 9.21
CA GLU A 182 -1.80 2.66 10.45
C GLU A 182 -0.45 2.55 11.17
N ILE A 183 0.10 1.35 11.27
CA ILE A 183 1.37 1.10 11.95
C ILE A 183 2.55 1.67 11.15
N GLN A 184 2.54 1.51 9.82
CA GLN A 184 3.57 2.11 8.95
C GLN A 184 3.56 3.64 9.07
N ARG A 185 2.38 4.27 9.04
CA ARG A 185 2.21 5.72 9.22
C ARG A 185 2.69 6.21 10.59
N ASP A 186 2.37 5.46 11.65
CA ASP A 186 2.72 5.84 13.02
C ASP A 186 4.18 5.49 13.38
N THR A 187 4.89 4.78 12.51
CA THR A 187 6.32 4.49 12.67
C THR A 187 7.14 5.74 12.36
N ASP A 188 7.38 6.57 13.38
CA ASP A 188 8.30 7.70 13.29
C ASP A 188 9.70 7.20 12.93
N LEU A 189 10.17 7.41 11.70
CA LEU A 189 11.51 7.00 11.25
C LEU A 189 12.65 7.76 11.95
N GLY A 190 12.33 8.75 12.80
CA GLY A 190 13.30 9.61 13.47
C GLY A 190 13.92 10.64 12.53
N ILE A 191 13.28 10.88 11.39
CA ILE A 191 13.69 11.85 10.38
C ILE A 191 13.18 13.23 10.81
N ASP A 192 14.10 14.17 11.02
CA ASP A 192 13.74 15.56 11.35
C ASP A 192 12.99 16.19 10.19
N GLU A 193 11.82 16.78 10.44
CA GLU A 193 11.04 17.55 9.46
C GLU A 193 11.84 18.71 8.84
N ASN A 194 12.93 19.13 9.47
CA ASN A 194 13.87 20.16 9.01
C ASN A 194 15.15 19.58 8.39
N SER A 195 15.22 18.26 8.17
CA SER A 195 16.38 17.63 7.54
C SER A 195 16.67 18.26 6.19
N THR A 196 17.96 18.45 5.93
CA THR A 196 18.52 18.89 4.65
C THR A 196 19.21 17.75 3.91
N ASP A 197 19.19 16.54 4.46
CA ASP A 197 19.67 15.36 3.75
C ASP A 197 18.66 15.01 2.65
N PRO A 198 19.09 14.87 1.38
CA PRO A 198 18.17 14.58 0.29
C PRO A 198 17.44 13.24 0.46
N TYR A 199 18.04 12.21 1.08
CA TYR A 199 17.37 10.91 1.30
C TYR A 199 16.26 11.02 2.35
N ASP A 200 16.52 11.76 3.42
CA ASP A 200 15.52 12.08 4.45
C ASP A 200 14.35 12.87 3.86
N VAL A 201 14.66 13.86 3.01
CA VAL A 201 13.62 14.68 2.35
C VAL A 201 12.80 13.86 1.37
N ILE A 202 13.42 12.95 0.60
CA ILE A 202 12.69 12.02 -0.28
C ILE A 202 11.72 11.18 0.53
N THR A 203 12.19 10.57 1.63
CA THR A 203 11.36 9.71 2.48
C THR A 203 10.20 10.49 3.11
N LEU A 204 10.48 11.67 3.69
CA LEU A 204 9.44 12.54 4.25
C LEU A 204 8.40 12.97 3.20
N ALA A 205 8.86 13.28 1.99
CA ALA A 205 7.97 13.69 0.90
C ALA A 205 7.12 12.52 0.40
N SER A 206 7.73 11.36 0.13
CA SER A 206 7.01 10.18 -0.35
C SER A 206 6.01 9.66 0.67
N ASP A 207 6.33 9.69 1.96
CA ASP A 207 5.42 9.24 3.01
C ASP A 207 4.25 10.20 3.17
N ALA A 208 4.52 11.51 3.26
CA ALA A 208 3.47 12.50 3.46
C ALA A 208 2.51 12.56 2.26
N LEU A 209 3.05 12.59 1.04
CA LEU A 209 2.23 12.66 -0.18
C LEU A 209 1.45 11.37 -0.42
N THR A 210 2.04 10.20 -0.16
CA THR A 210 1.29 8.93 -0.26
C THR A 210 0.17 8.88 0.76
N ASN A 211 0.39 9.32 2.01
CA ASN A 211 -0.67 9.41 3.00
C ASN A 211 -1.82 10.35 2.56
N ASP A 212 -1.49 11.50 1.98
CA ASP A 212 -2.51 12.44 1.47
C ASP A 212 -3.29 11.86 0.29
N ILE A 213 -2.63 11.09 -0.57
CA ILE A 213 -3.25 10.39 -1.70
C ILE A 213 -4.15 9.25 -1.21
N GLU A 214 -3.75 8.51 -0.17
CA GLU A 214 -4.60 7.52 0.48
C GLU A 214 -5.84 8.15 1.12
N ASP A 215 -5.68 9.29 1.82
CA ASP A 215 -6.79 10.07 2.37
C ASP A 215 -7.75 10.54 1.25
N ALA A 216 -7.20 11.04 0.14
CA ALA A 216 -7.97 11.47 -1.03
C ALA A 216 -8.71 10.29 -1.67
N HIS A 217 -8.05 9.16 -1.89
CA HIS A 217 -8.66 7.97 -2.45
C HIS A 217 -9.76 7.40 -1.53
N ALA A 218 -9.58 7.45 -0.21
CA ALA A 218 -10.62 7.07 0.76
C ALA A 218 -11.83 8.00 0.70
N ALA A 219 -11.62 9.31 0.54
CA ALA A 219 -12.69 10.29 0.35
C ALA A 219 -13.46 10.04 -0.97
N TYR A 220 -12.74 9.78 -2.07
CA TYR A 220 -13.32 9.36 -3.35
C TYR A 220 -14.19 8.11 -3.18
N SER A 221 -13.64 7.04 -2.61
CA SER A 221 -14.32 5.75 -2.45
C SER A 221 -15.59 5.89 -1.63
N SER A 222 -15.52 6.65 -0.53
CA SER A 222 -16.66 6.95 0.33
C SER A 222 -17.74 7.77 -0.38
N TRP A 223 -17.33 8.77 -1.17
CA TRP A 223 -18.24 9.61 -1.92
C TRP A 223 -18.97 8.81 -3.01
N VAL A 224 -18.24 8.04 -3.81
CA VAL A 224 -18.80 7.23 -4.90
C VAL A 224 -19.79 6.20 -4.35
N THR A 225 -19.43 5.49 -3.28
CA THR A 225 -20.31 4.51 -2.63
C THR A 225 -21.61 5.15 -2.15
N ALA A 226 -21.51 6.26 -1.41
CA ALA A 226 -22.68 6.96 -0.91
C ALA A 226 -23.58 7.51 -2.05
N LYS A 227 -23.01 7.87 -3.19
CA LYS A 227 -23.77 8.31 -4.37
C LYS A 227 -24.46 7.16 -5.10
N ALA A 228 -23.78 6.03 -5.23
CA ALA A 228 -24.28 4.77 -5.78
C ALA A 228 -25.50 4.24 -5.00
N ASP A 229 -25.47 4.37 -3.67
CA ASP A 229 -26.58 4.04 -2.77
C ASP A 229 -27.78 5.00 -2.86
N GLY A 230 -27.75 5.97 -3.79
CA GLY A 230 -28.79 6.98 -3.98
C GLY A 230 -28.74 8.12 -2.96
N GLY A 231 -27.64 8.23 -2.21
CA GLY A 231 -27.41 9.30 -1.25
C GLY A 231 -27.02 10.63 -1.88
N ASN A 232 -26.81 11.63 -1.01
CA ASN A 232 -26.28 12.93 -1.38
C ASN A 232 -25.00 13.22 -0.57
N PRO A 233 -23.88 12.56 -0.92
CA PRO A 233 -22.60 12.74 -0.22
C PRO A 233 -22.11 14.19 -0.28
N ASP A 234 -21.39 14.58 0.77
CA ASP A 234 -20.88 15.94 0.92
C ASP A 234 -19.63 16.16 0.06
N ALA A 235 -19.73 17.04 -0.93
CA ALA A 235 -18.62 17.47 -1.79
C ALA A 235 -17.46 18.10 -1.02
N SER A 236 -17.70 18.65 0.18
CA SER A 236 -16.65 19.27 0.99
C SER A 236 -15.57 18.29 1.43
N THR A 237 -15.91 17.00 1.58
CA THR A 237 -14.97 15.95 2.01
C THR A 237 -13.89 15.71 0.96
N VAL A 238 -14.30 15.52 -0.30
CA VAL A 238 -13.39 15.28 -1.43
C VAL A 238 -12.58 16.54 -1.75
N LYS A 239 -13.20 17.73 -1.65
CA LYS A 239 -12.52 19.00 -1.86
C LYS A 239 -11.45 19.30 -0.80
N SER A 240 -11.74 18.98 0.46
CA SER A 240 -10.78 19.17 1.56
C SER A 240 -9.54 18.29 1.40
N ALA A 241 -9.72 17.06 0.89
CA ALA A 241 -8.61 16.17 0.60
C ALA A 241 -7.75 16.68 -0.59
N GLU A 242 -8.38 17.18 -1.65
CA GLU A 242 -7.67 17.82 -2.79
C GLU A 242 -6.84 19.03 -2.33
N ASP A 243 -7.44 19.93 -1.54
CA ASP A 243 -6.77 21.14 -1.07
C ASP A 243 -5.57 20.83 -0.16
N LYS A 244 -5.68 19.77 0.67
CA LYS A 244 -4.59 19.26 1.50
C LYS A 244 -3.45 18.72 0.63
N LEU A 245 -3.77 17.81 -0.30
CA LEU A 245 -2.81 17.22 -1.22
C LEU A 245 -2.04 18.30 -2.01
N LYS A 246 -2.74 19.27 -2.61
CA LYS A 246 -2.10 20.37 -3.36
C LYS A 246 -1.18 21.24 -2.50
N ALA A 247 -1.57 21.50 -1.23
CA ALA A 247 -0.76 22.27 -0.31
C ALA A 247 0.54 21.53 0.05
N ASP A 248 0.44 20.24 0.38
CA ASP A 248 1.59 19.43 0.76
C ASP A 248 2.47 19.06 -0.45
N MET A 249 1.89 18.81 -1.64
CA MET A 249 2.64 18.68 -2.90
C MET A 249 3.53 19.89 -3.14
N LYS A 250 2.98 21.10 -3.01
CA LYS A 250 3.76 22.33 -3.17
C LYS A 250 4.88 22.42 -2.15
N LYS A 251 4.58 22.19 -0.87
CA LYS A 251 5.55 22.23 0.24
C LYS A 251 6.70 21.24 0.02
N TYR A 252 6.41 19.99 -0.32
CA TYR A 252 7.42 18.95 -0.46
C TYR A 252 8.21 19.05 -1.77
N LYS A 253 7.61 19.52 -2.87
CA LYS A 253 8.34 19.87 -4.10
C LYS A 253 9.36 20.99 -3.84
N GLU A 254 8.94 22.09 -3.22
CA GLU A 254 9.83 23.21 -2.88
C GLU A 254 10.98 22.76 -1.94
N LYS A 255 10.68 21.87 -0.99
CA LYS A 255 11.69 21.31 -0.07
C LYS A 255 12.68 20.39 -0.81
N ALA A 256 12.18 19.48 -1.64
CA ALA A 256 12.99 18.54 -2.41
C ALA A 256 13.92 19.28 -3.40
N ASP A 257 13.43 20.32 -4.05
CA ASP A 257 14.23 21.18 -4.93
C ASP A 257 15.37 21.88 -4.16
N SER A 258 15.09 22.33 -2.93
CA SER A 258 16.08 23.04 -2.10
C SER A 258 17.29 22.19 -1.70
N VAL A 259 17.12 20.86 -1.65
CA VAL A 259 18.17 19.89 -1.33
C VAL A 259 18.66 19.10 -2.56
N LYS A 260 18.14 19.40 -3.75
CA LYS A 260 18.43 18.67 -5.00
C LYS A 260 18.16 17.17 -4.86
N ALA A 261 16.98 16.81 -4.33
CA ALA A 261 16.58 15.43 -4.09
C ALA A 261 16.70 14.55 -5.36
N GLU A 262 16.40 15.09 -6.55
CA GLU A 262 16.55 14.37 -7.83
C GLU A 262 18.01 13.94 -8.14
N GLU A 263 19.01 14.61 -7.57
CA GLU A 263 20.43 14.30 -7.75
C GLU A 263 20.93 13.21 -6.78
N ALA A 264 20.07 12.69 -5.89
CA ALA A 264 20.40 11.71 -4.86
C ALA A 264 20.56 10.28 -5.43
N GLU A 265 21.69 10.04 -6.11
CA GLU A 265 22.05 8.75 -6.70
C GLU A 265 20.88 8.06 -7.42
N SER A 266 20.64 6.77 -7.14
CA SER A 266 19.55 5.99 -7.74
C SER A 266 18.18 6.35 -7.15
N VAL A 267 18.13 6.74 -5.86
CA VAL A 267 16.88 7.06 -5.15
C VAL A 267 16.22 8.32 -5.72
N GLY A 268 17.01 9.31 -6.13
CA GLY A 268 16.51 10.54 -6.76
C GLY A 268 15.73 10.27 -8.05
N SER A 269 16.13 9.28 -8.85
CA SER A 269 15.40 8.90 -10.07
C SER A 269 14.05 8.25 -9.78
N TYR A 270 13.96 7.42 -8.74
CA TYR A 270 12.69 6.85 -8.27
C TYR A 270 11.77 7.94 -7.70
N TYR A 271 12.34 8.92 -7.00
CA TYR A 271 11.59 10.08 -6.52
C TYR A 271 11.01 10.94 -7.66
N THR A 272 11.76 11.18 -8.74
CA THR A 272 11.24 11.88 -9.92
C THR A 272 10.06 11.12 -10.55
N SER A 273 10.17 9.81 -10.70
CA SER A 273 9.07 8.98 -11.20
C SER A 273 7.85 9.05 -10.28
N TYR A 274 8.04 8.88 -8.97
CA TYR A 274 6.97 9.01 -7.97
C TYR A 274 6.24 10.35 -8.04
N ILE A 275 6.98 11.46 -8.13
CA ILE A 275 6.35 12.79 -8.24
C ILE A 275 5.54 12.94 -9.54
N SER A 276 5.94 12.27 -10.62
CA SER A 276 5.14 12.21 -11.85
C SER A 276 3.80 11.51 -11.61
N GLU A 277 3.80 10.35 -10.93
CA GLU A 277 2.57 9.62 -10.62
C GLU A 277 1.67 10.42 -9.66
N VAL A 278 2.27 11.14 -8.70
CA VAL A 278 1.54 12.05 -7.80
C VAL A 278 0.85 13.17 -8.58
N ASP A 279 1.51 13.73 -9.60
CA ASP A 279 0.92 14.75 -10.47
C ASP A 279 -0.23 14.19 -11.32
N ASP A 280 -0.09 12.97 -11.83
CA ASP A 280 -1.15 12.30 -12.59
C ASP A 280 -2.37 11.99 -11.70
N PHE A 281 -2.15 11.55 -10.46
CA PHE A 281 -3.23 11.40 -9.47
C PHE A 281 -3.93 12.72 -9.17
N ASP A 282 -3.19 13.82 -8.92
CA ASP A 282 -3.79 15.14 -8.67
C ASP A 282 -4.69 15.58 -9.85
N VAL A 283 -4.25 15.35 -11.08
CA VAL A 283 -5.03 15.66 -12.29
C VAL A 283 -6.33 14.86 -12.36
N GLU A 284 -6.30 13.55 -12.10
CA GLU A 284 -7.51 12.73 -12.13
C GLU A 284 -8.44 13.03 -10.95
N TYR A 285 -7.88 13.29 -9.76
CA TYR A 285 -8.64 13.64 -8.58
C TYR A 285 -9.29 15.03 -8.71
N GLU A 286 -8.60 16.03 -9.28
CA GLU A 286 -9.17 17.35 -9.59
C GLU A 286 -10.34 17.23 -10.58
N LYS A 287 -10.22 16.37 -11.61
CA LYS A 287 -11.34 16.11 -12.52
C LYS A 287 -12.53 15.53 -11.77
N PHE A 288 -12.30 14.55 -10.90
CA PHE A 288 -13.36 13.98 -10.07
C PHE A 288 -14.03 15.03 -9.18
N VAL A 289 -13.26 15.85 -8.45
CA VAL A 289 -13.82 16.92 -7.60
C VAL A 289 -14.63 17.92 -8.42
N ARG A 290 -14.14 18.34 -9.59
CA ARG A 290 -14.89 19.21 -10.50
C ARG A 290 -16.23 18.58 -10.92
N ASP A 291 -16.23 17.29 -11.25
CA ASP A 291 -17.42 16.58 -11.70
C ASP A 291 -18.41 16.32 -10.54
N VAL A 292 -17.92 16.24 -9.29
CA VAL A 292 -18.73 16.30 -8.06
C VAL A 292 -19.41 17.67 -7.93
N GLU A 293 -18.64 18.76 -8.03
CA GLU A 293 -19.13 20.12 -7.83
C GLU A 293 -20.10 20.58 -8.93
N SER A 294 -19.90 20.13 -10.17
CA SER A 294 -20.79 20.41 -11.30
C SER A 294 -22.09 19.59 -11.25
N GLY A 295 -22.14 18.54 -10.42
CA GLY A 295 -23.27 17.62 -10.32
C GLY A 295 -23.36 16.62 -11.47
N GLU A 296 -22.28 16.45 -12.25
CA GLU A 296 -22.20 15.52 -13.39
C GLU A 296 -22.11 14.06 -12.93
N LEU A 297 -21.63 13.81 -11.71
CA LEU A 297 -21.58 12.48 -11.11
C LEU A 297 -22.96 12.04 -10.59
N THR A 298 -23.73 11.44 -11.48
CA THR A 298 -25.03 10.80 -11.17
C THR A 298 -24.85 9.45 -10.46
N THR A 299 -25.93 8.90 -9.88
CA THR A 299 -25.93 7.53 -9.33
C THR A 299 -25.51 6.47 -10.37
N ALA A 300 -25.93 6.62 -11.62
CA ALA A 300 -25.53 5.70 -12.69
C ALA A 300 -24.01 5.76 -12.96
N LYS A 301 -23.44 6.97 -12.96
CA LYS A 301 -21.99 7.15 -13.16
C LYS A 301 -21.18 6.68 -11.94
N ALA A 302 -21.71 6.85 -10.72
CA ALA A 302 -21.10 6.30 -9.52
C ALA A 302 -21.08 4.75 -9.54
N ASN A 303 -22.16 4.11 -9.99
CA ASN A 303 -22.18 2.65 -10.18
C ASN A 303 -21.17 2.19 -11.24
N GLU A 304 -21.03 2.93 -12.34
CA GLU A 304 -20.03 2.67 -13.38
C GLU A 304 -18.60 2.77 -12.82
N LEU A 305 -18.31 3.80 -12.02
CA LEU A 305 -16.99 3.95 -11.35
C LEU A 305 -16.69 2.80 -10.38
N ILE A 306 -17.70 2.34 -9.61
CA ILE A 306 -17.54 1.16 -8.75
C ILE A 306 -17.27 -0.10 -9.58
N GLU A 307 -17.98 -0.27 -10.70
CA GLU A 307 -17.78 -1.41 -11.60
C GLU A 307 -16.38 -1.37 -12.25
N GLU A 308 -15.91 -0.19 -12.67
CA GLU A 308 -14.56 0.05 -13.19
C GLU A 308 -13.49 -0.28 -12.15
N ASP A 309 -13.61 0.26 -10.93
CA ASP A 309 -12.68 0.00 -9.81
C ASP A 309 -12.65 -1.48 -9.42
N GLN A 310 -13.81 -2.15 -9.45
CA GLN A 310 -13.92 -3.56 -9.11
C GLN A 310 -13.40 -4.47 -10.20
N THR A 311 -13.48 -4.09 -11.48
CA THR A 311 -13.13 -4.96 -12.63
C THR A 311 -11.67 -4.92 -13.03
N GLY A 312 -10.93 -3.85 -12.70
CA GLY A 312 -9.49 -3.73 -12.98
C GLY A 312 -9.09 -3.70 -14.48
N ILE A 313 -10.03 -3.99 -15.39
CA ILE A 313 -9.81 -4.00 -16.86
C ILE A 313 -9.69 -2.58 -17.41
N THR A 314 -10.38 -1.63 -16.75
CA THR A 314 -10.28 -0.19 -16.95
C THR A 314 -10.62 0.46 -15.61
N GLY A 315 -9.74 0.32 -14.61
CA GLY A 315 -9.94 1.01 -13.31
C GLY A 315 -10.30 2.48 -13.54
N SER A 316 -11.12 3.07 -12.67
CA SER A 316 -11.40 4.50 -12.81
C SER A 316 -10.08 5.25 -12.90
N ALA A 317 -10.03 6.35 -13.65
CA ALA A 317 -8.78 7.09 -13.81
C ALA A 317 -8.16 7.48 -12.45
N VAL A 318 -9.00 7.70 -11.43
CA VAL A 318 -8.60 7.96 -10.04
C VAL A 318 -7.97 6.72 -9.39
N TYR A 319 -8.59 5.54 -9.50
CA TYR A 319 -8.04 4.30 -8.95
C TYR A 319 -6.76 3.85 -9.65
N GLY A 320 -6.70 3.97 -10.98
CA GLY A 320 -5.51 3.68 -11.77
C GLY A 320 -4.32 4.54 -11.31
N ALA A 321 -4.50 5.85 -11.28
CA ALA A 321 -3.46 6.77 -10.81
C ALA A 321 -3.10 6.55 -9.33
N TYR A 322 -4.06 6.18 -8.48
CA TYR A 322 -3.79 5.78 -7.09
C TYR A 322 -2.85 4.57 -7.03
N SER A 323 -3.14 3.53 -7.81
CA SER A 323 -2.31 2.31 -7.88
C SER A 323 -0.89 2.61 -8.34
N ASP A 324 -0.73 3.47 -9.35
CA ASP A 324 0.57 3.85 -9.90
C ASP A 324 1.43 4.60 -8.86
N VAL A 325 0.82 5.50 -8.07
CA VAL A 325 1.50 6.17 -6.94
C VAL A 325 1.98 5.17 -5.89
N ILE A 326 1.14 4.21 -5.51
CA ILE A 326 1.52 3.20 -4.50
C ILE A 326 2.66 2.32 -5.02
N GLU A 327 2.64 1.92 -6.29
CA GLU A 327 3.76 1.19 -6.90
C GLU A 327 5.05 2.03 -6.91
N ALA A 328 4.97 3.29 -7.32
CA ALA A 328 6.12 4.18 -7.34
C ALA A 328 6.69 4.47 -5.94
N HIS A 329 5.83 4.59 -4.92
CA HIS A 329 6.26 4.72 -3.52
C HIS A 329 7.03 3.48 -3.06
N ASN A 330 6.52 2.27 -3.34
CA ASN A 330 7.20 1.03 -2.97
C ASN A 330 8.59 0.92 -3.62
N ASN A 331 8.75 1.39 -4.85
CA ASN A 331 10.06 1.45 -5.50
C ASN A 331 11.06 2.38 -4.78
N ILE A 332 10.59 3.47 -4.16
CA ILE A 332 11.42 4.34 -3.30
C ILE A 332 11.83 3.60 -2.05
N VAL A 333 10.88 2.96 -1.35
CA VAL A 333 11.15 2.20 -0.12
C VAL A 333 12.22 1.12 -0.38
N ASP A 334 12.05 0.32 -1.44
CA ASP A 334 13.02 -0.69 -1.87
C ASP A 334 14.42 -0.09 -2.17
N ALA A 335 14.46 1.11 -2.75
CA ALA A 335 15.71 1.79 -3.08
C ALA A 335 16.43 2.31 -1.82
N VAL A 336 15.68 2.88 -0.87
CA VAL A 336 16.20 3.37 0.42
C VAL A 336 16.68 2.20 1.29
N GLU A 337 15.94 1.09 1.34
CA GLU A 337 16.35 -0.15 2.02
C GLU A 337 17.69 -0.67 1.51
N ARG A 338 17.86 -0.74 0.18
CA ARG A 338 19.13 -1.14 -0.43
C ARG A 338 20.27 -0.21 -0.03
N TYR A 339 20.05 1.10 0.02
CA TYR A 339 21.09 2.06 0.42
C TYR A 339 21.53 1.88 1.88
N ASN A 340 20.59 1.66 2.79
CA ASN A 340 20.87 1.47 4.22
C ASN A 340 21.60 0.15 4.53
N LEU A 341 21.47 -0.87 3.69
CA LEU A 341 22.16 -2.16 3.87
C LEU A 341 23.62 -2.17 3.39
N TYR A 342 24.01 -1.21 2.54
CA TYR A 342 25.35 -1.16 1.92
C TYR A 342 26.20 0.05 2.34
N SER A 343 25.70 0.91 3.25
CA SER A 343 26.42 2.06 3.84
C SER A 343 27.05 1.76 5.19
#